data_AF-A0A7K5FN70-F1
#
_entry.id   AF-A0A7K5FN70-F1
#
_cell.length_a   1.000
_cell.length_b   1.000
_cell.length_c   1.000
_cell.angle_alpha   90.00
_cell.angle_beta   90.00
_cell.angle_gamma   90.00
#
_symmetry.space_group_name_H-M   'P 1'
#
loop_
_entity.id
_entity.type
_entity.pdbx_description
1 polymer ?
#
loop_
_entity_poly.entity_id
_entity_poly.type
_entity_poly.pdbx_seq_one_letter_code
_entity_poly.pdbx_strand_id
1 'polypeptide(L)'
;LALAGRDDVFDIEIDAYIHCVSAFVKLAQSEYQLLTDIVPEHHQKKTFDSLIQESLDNLIMEGDNIVSAARKAIIRHDYSAVLTIFPILKHLKQMKPEFDQVLQGTAAGTKNKLPGLITSMETTGAKALEEFADNIKNDPDKEYNMPKDGTVHELTSNAILFLQQLLDFQETAGAMLASQVLGDTYNIPLDPRETSSSASSYSSEFSRRLLSTYICKVLGNLQLNLLSKSKVYEDPALSAIFLHNNYNYILKSLEKSELIQLVAVTQKTAERSYRELIEQQIQTYQRSWLKVTDYILERNLPVFQPGVKLKDKERQMIKERFKGFNDGLEELCKIQKAWAIPDMEQRDKIRRAQKTIVKETYGAFLNRYGNVPFTKNPEKYIKYQVDQVGEMIEKLFDTSA
;
A
#
# COMPACT_ATOMS: atom_id res chain seq x y z
N LEU A 1 -21.21 -8.48 -4.57
CA LEU A 1 -22.68 -8.29 -4.53
C LEU A 1 -23.25 -8.28 -3.11
N ALA A 2 -22.79 -9.13 -2.17
CA ALA A 2 -23.23 -9.05 -0.77
C ALA A 2 -22.52 -7.97 0.09
N LEU A 3 -21.39 -7.42 -0.38
CA LEU A 3 -20.67 -6.31 0.29
C LEU A 3 -21.36 -4.95 0.05
N ALA A 4 -21.77 -4.67 -1.19
CA ALA A 4 -22.38 -3.39 -1.56
C ALA A 4 -23.65 -3.04 -0.76
N GLY A 5 -24.54 -4.00 -0.51
CA GLY A 5 -25.77 -3.75 0.26
C GLY A 5 -25.56 -3.57 1.77
N ARG A 6 -24.34 -3.78 2.29
CA ARG A 6 -23.99 -3.52 3.69
C ARG A 6 -23.43 -2.11 3.84
N ASP A 7 -22.62 -1.68 2.89
CA ASP A 7 -22.03 -0.33 2.83
C ASP A 7 -23.14 0.73 2.72
N ASP A 8 -24.16 0.50 1.87
CA ASP A 8 -25.31 1.43 1.72
C ASP A 8 -26.10 1.64 3.02
N VAL A 9 -26.22 0.61 3.88
CA VAL A 9 -26.99 0.71 5.14
C VAL A 9 -26.18 1.46 6.20
N PHE A 10 -24.87 1.20 6.27
CA PHE A 10 -24.00 1.92 7.20
C PHE A 10 -23.87 3.40 6.83
N ASP A 11 -23.82 3.74 5.55
CA ASP A 11 -23.80 5.14 5.09
C ASP A 11 -25.09 5.88 5.48
N ILE A 12 -26.25 5.21 5.39
CA ILE A 12 -27.54 5.77 5.85
C ILE A 12 -27.54 6.01 7.36
N GLU A 13 -26.99 5.09 8.16
CA GLU A 13 -26.91 5.24 9.62
C GLU A 13 -25.95 6.38 10.03
N ILE A 14 -24.83 6.52 9.33
CA ILE A 14 -23.85 7.61 9.55
C ILE A 14 -24.48 8.97 9.23
N ASP A 15 -25.12 9.07 8.07
CA ASP A 15 -25.79 10.30 7.66
C ASP A 15 -26.92 10.66 8.64
N ALA A 16 -27.72 9.68 9.07
CA ALA A 16 -28.76 9.91 10.08
C ALA A 16 -28.16 10.45 11.38
N TYR A 17 -27.08 9.87 11.87
CA TYR A 17 -26.41 10.33 13.09
C TYR A 17 -25.87 11.77 12.94
N ILE A 18 -25.23 12.09 11.81
CA ILE A 18 -24.74 13.44 11.50
C ILE A 18 -25.89 14.46 11.53
N HIS A 19 -27.05 14.12 10.95
CA HIS A 19 -28.23 14.98 10.99
C HIS A 19 -28.79 15.11 12.40
N CYS A 20 -28.81 14.05 13.21
CA CYS A 20 -29.23 14.09 14.61
C CYS A 20 -28.35 15.03 15.45
N VAL A 21 -27.04 15.03 15.24
CA VAL A 21 -26.12 15.96 15.91
C VAL A 21 -26.49 17.41 15.60
N SER A 22 -26.71 17.74 14.33
CA SER A 22 -27.12 19.08 13.91
C SER A 22 -28.50 19.47 14.46
N ALA A 23 -29.45 18.53 14.38
CA ALA A 23 -30.82 18.74 14.85
C ALA A 23 -30.86 19.00 16.35
N PHE A 24 -30.09 18.26 17.15
CA PHE A 24 -29.99 18.50 18.59
C PHE A 24 -29.61 19.94 18.90
N VAL A 25 -28.58 20.48 18.23
CA VAL A 25 -28.13 21.87 18.45
C VAL A 25 -29.25 22.86 18.13
N LYS A 26 -29.90 22.72 16.97
CA LYS A 26 -30.96 23.65 16.55
C LYS A 26 -32.20 23.57 17.44
N LEU A 27 -32.60 22.36 17.84
CA LEU A 27 -33.73 22.17 18.74
C LEU A 27 -33.41 22.68 20.15
N ALA A 28 -32.21 22.42 20.67
CA ALA A 28 -31.80 22.95 21.98
C ALA A 28 -31.71 24.48 22.00
N GLN A 29 -31.31 25.13 20.90
CA GLN A 29 -31.39 26.59 20.72
C GLN A 29 -32.85 27.08 20.82
N SER A 30 -33.76 26.41 20.10
CA SER A 30 -35.19 26.74 20.11
C SER A 30 -35.81 26.57 21.50
N GLU A 31 -35.51 25.46 22.18
CA GLU A 31 -36.00 25.19 23.53
C GLU A 31 -35.48 26.20 24.54
N TYR A 32 -34.22 26.62 24.45
CA TYR A 32 -33.68 27.66 25.33
C TYR A 32 -34.41 29.00 25.15
N GLN A 33 -34.70 29.38 23.90
CA GLN A 33 -35.43 30.61 23.59
C GLN A 33 -36.86 30.58 24.13
N LEU A 34 -37.56 29.46 24.00
CA LEU A 34 -38.91 29.30 24.57
C LEU A 34 -38.87 29.31 26.10
N LEU A 35 -37.87 28.65 26.68
CA LEU A 35 -37.69 28.56 28.12
C LEU A 35 -37.46 29.93 28.77
N THR A 36 -36.78 30.86 28.09
CA THR A 36 -36.55 32.21 28.62
C THR A 36 -37.83 33.03 28.78
N ASP A 37 -38.88 32.71 28.02
CA ASP A 37 -40.17 33.42 28.08
C ASP A 37 -41.09 32.88 29.20
N ILE A 38 -40.82 31.65 29.69
CA ILE A 38 -41.69 30.93 30.63
C ILE A 38 -41.07 30.82 32.03
N VAL A 39 -39.76 30.57 32.11
CA VAL A 39 -39.07 30.22 33.35
C VAL A 39 -38.37 31.45 33.95
N PRO A 40 -38.52 31.72 35.27
CA PRO A 40 -37.83 32.82 35.93
C PRO A 40 -36.30 32.72 35.80
N GLU A 41 -35.63 33.85 35.61
CA GLU A 41 -34.19 33.96 35.29
C GLU A 41 -33.28 33.07 36.15
N HIS A 42 -33.47 33.08 37.47
CA HIS A 42 -32.67 32.29 38.43
C HIS A 42 -32.78 30.77 38.25
N HIS A 43 -33.84 30.29 37.60
CA HIS A 43 -34.07 28.86 37.35
C HIS A 43 -33.75 28.44 35.92
N GLN A 44 -33.56 29.39 34.98
CA GLN A 44 -33.47 29.08 33.55
C GLN A 44 -32.37 28.08 33.22
N LYS A 45 -31.14 28.30 33.71
CA LYS A 45 -29.99 27.43 33.42
C LYS A 45 -30.17 26.01 33.97
N LYS A 46 -30.68 25.87 35.20
CA LYS A 46 -30.91 24.56 35.82
C LYS A 46 -32.05 23.79 35.14
N THR A 47 -33.13 24.49 34.80
CA THR A 47 -34.27 23.90 34.10
C THR A 47 -33.87 23.46 32.69
N PHE A 48 -33.14 24.30 31.96
CA PHE A 48 -32.63 23.96 30.63
C PHE A 48 -31.70 22.76 30.66
N ASP A 49 -30.74 22.74 31.59
CA ASP A 49 -29.81 21.63 31.77
C ASP A 49 -30.56 20.30 31.99
N SER A 50 -31.63 20.32 32.79
CA SER A 50 -32.48 19.14 33.04
C SER A 50 -33.30 18.74 31.81
N LEU A 51 -33.82 19.72 31.06
CA LEU A 51 -34.68 19.52 29.88
C LEU A 51 -33.95 18.79 28.76
N ILE A 52 -32.67 19.11 28.53
CA ILE A 52 -31.90 18.53 27.43
C ILE A 52 -31.24 17.18 27.75
N GLN A 53 -31.25 16.72 29.01
CA GLN A 53 -30.45 15.54 29.42
C GLN A 53 -30.80 14.30 28.61
N GLU A 54 -32.07 13.93 28.52
CA GLU A 54 -32.50 12.68 27.85
C GLU A 54 -32.09 12.67 26.38
N SER A 55 -32.38 13.75 25.64
CA SER A 55 -32.01 13.87 24.23
C SER A 55 -30.50 13.89 24.02
N LEU A 56 -29.75 14.56 24.90
CA LEU A 56 -28.29 14.60 24.83
C LEU A 56 -27.68 13.23 25.16
N ASP A 57 -28.19 12.54 26.18
CA ASP A 57 -27.73 11.21 26.57
C ASP A 57 -27.98 10.19 25.46
N ASN A 58 -29.15 10.23 24.82
CA ASN A 58 -29.46 9.37 23.68
C ASN A 58 -28.52 9.64 22.49
N LEU A 59 -28.24 10.91 22.19
CA LEU A 59 -27.29 11.28 21.13
C LEU A 59 -25.88 10.74 21.42
N ILE A 60 -25.40 10.94 22.65
CA ILE A 60 -24.05 10.51 23.05
C ILE A 60 -23.95 8.98 23.08
N MET A 61 -24.98 8.30 23.59
CA MET A 61 -25.08 6.84 23.58
C MET A 61 -24.99 6.26 22.18
N GLU A 62 -25.64 6.89 21.19
CA GLU A 62 -25.56 6.44 19.80
C GLU A 62 -24.16 6.64 19.21
N GLY A 63 -23.50 7.75 19.54
CA GLY A 63 -22.09 7.95 19.22
C GLY A 63 -21.19 6.87 19.83
N ASP A 64 -21.40 6.51 21.09
CA ASP A 64 -20.64 5.44 21.77
C ASP A 64 -20.93 4.05 21.16
N ASN A 65 -22.15 3.80 20.68
CA ASN A 65 -22.49 2.58 19.94
C ASN A 65 -21.68 2.45 18.65
N ILE A 66 -21.53 3.54 17.89
CA ILE A 66 -20.70 3.59 16.68
C ILE A 66 -19.24 3.31 17.02
N VAL A 67 -18.70 3.95 18.07
CA VAL A 67 -17.33 3.69 18.54
C VAL A 67 -17.14 2.22 18.95
N SER A 68 -18.12 1.64 19.64
CA SER A 68 -18.11 0.23 20.06
C SER A 68 -18.16 -0.71 18.85
N ALA A 69 -18.96 -0.40 17.84
CA ALA A 69 -19.03 -1.17 16.59
C ALA A 69 -17.70 -1.14 15.84
N ALA A 70 -17.09 0.04 15.68
CA ALA A 70 -15.77 0.19 15.08
C ALA A 70 -14.71 -0.61 15.85
N ARG A 71 -14.70 -0.52 17.19
CA ARG A 71 -13.79 -1.31 18.04
C ARG A 71 -13.92 -2.82 17.81
N LYS A 72 -15.15 -3.33 17.69
CA LYS A 72 -15.41 -4.76 17.41
C LYS A 72 -14.94 -5.17 16.01
N ALA A 73 -15.06 -4.30 15.01
CA ALA A 73 -14.57 -4.54 13.66
C ALA A 73 -13.04 -4.58 13.61
N ILE A 74 -12.37 -3.64 14.29
CA ILE A 74 -10.90 -3.60 14.42
C ILE A 74 -10.35 -4.89 15.03
N ILE A 75 -10.99 -5.42 16.08
CA ILE A 75 -10.61 -6.72 16.69
C ILE A 75 -10.68 -7.88 15.68
N ARG A 76 -11.57 -7.79 14.68
CA ARG A 76 -11.73 -8.78 13.60
C ARG A 76 -10.81 -8.50 12.41
N HIS A 77 -9.87 -7.56 12.54
CA HIS A 77 -9.01 -7.08 11.46
C HIS A 77 -9.75 -6.39 10.30
N ASP A 78 -10.98 -5.93 10.54
CA ASP A 78 -11.72 -5.07 9.61
C ASP A 78 -11.41 -3.61 9.93
N TYR A 79 -10.27 -3.15 9.42
CA TYR A 79 -9.77 -1.80 9.65
C TYR A 79 -10.52 -0.74 8.82
N SER A 80 -11.23 -1.13 7.76
CA SER A 80 -12.12 -0.23 6.99
C SER A 80 -13.20 0.41 7.85
N ALA A 81 -13.60 -0.23 8.94
CA ALA A 81 -14.55 0.34 9.90
C ALA A 81 -14.06 1.64 10.55
N VAL A 82 -12.77 1.98 10.50
CA VAL A 82 -12.30 3.30 10.95
C VAL A 82 -12.77 4.43 10.03
N LEU A 83 -13.02 4.12 8.76
CA LEU A 83 -13.41 5.12 7.77
C LEU A 83 -14.76 5.75 8.12
N THR A 84 -15.65 5.02 8.79
CA THR A 84 -16.95 5.51 9.26
C THR A 84 -16.83 6.52 10.40
N ILE A 85 -15.74 6.46 11.19
CA ILE A 85 -15.48 7.42 12.27
C ILE A 85 -15.13 8.79 11.71
N PHE A 86 -14.44 8.88 10.57
CA PHE A 86 -13.91 10.15 10.07
C PHE A 86 -14.99 11.19 9.73
N PRO A 87 -16.06 10.89 8.96
CA PRO A 87 -17.14 11.84 8.70
C PRO A 87 -17.80 12.35 9.98
N ILE A 88 -18.08 11.44 10.92
CA ILE A 88 -18.75 11.77 12.18
C ILE A 88 -17.85 12.66 13.04
N LEU A 89 -16.59 12.28 13.21
CA LEU A 89 -15.63 13.05 13.99
C LEU A 89 -15.44 14.46 13.40
N LYS A 90 -15.36 14.57 12.07
CA LYS A 90 -15.30 15.85 11.38
C LYS A 90 -16.51 16.71 11.72
N HIS A 91 -17.71 16.14 11.63
CA HIS A 91 -18.96 16.85 11.92
C HIS A 91 -19.07 17.28 13.40
N LEU A 92 -18.75 16.39 14.34
CA LEU A 92 -18.74 16.71 15.77
C LEU A 92 -17.78 17.86 16.10
N LYS A 93 -16.59 17.88 15.48
CA LYS A 93 -15.63 18.98 15.65
C LYS A 93 -16.14 20.29 15.05
N GLN A 94 -16.80 20.24 13.90
CA GLN A 94 -17.42 21.41 13.27
C GLN A 94 -18.56 21.99 14.10
N MET A 95 -19.40 21.13 14.68
CA MET A 95 -20.55 21.53 15.52
C MET A 95 -20.15 21.93 16.94
N LYS A 96 -18.94 21.60 17.40
CA LYS A 96 -18.48 21.85 18.77
C LYS A 96 -18.67 23.30 19.25
N PRO A 97 -18.34 24.36 18.47
CA PRO A 97 -18.55 25.73 18.92
C PRO A 97 -20.02 26.06 19.19
N GLU A 98 -20.94 25.58 18.34
CA GLU A 98 -22.39 25.76 18.54
C GLU A 98 -22.87 24.97 19.77
N PHE A 99 -22.37 23.75 19.98
CA PHE A 99 -22.63 22.99 21.20
C PHE A 99 -22.17 23.73 22.45
N ASP A 100 -20.94 24.24 22.47
CA ASP A 100 -20.37 24.96 23.61
C ASP A 100 -21.19 26.23 23.93
N GLN A 101 -21.70 26.90 22.90
CA GLN A 101 -22.57 28.07 23.03
C GLN A 101 -23.93 27.71 23.64
N VAL A 102 -24.59 26.66 23.11
CA VAL A 102 -25.92 26.23 23.57
C VAL A 102 -25.86 25.69 25.00
N LEU A 103 -24.79 24.97 25.34
CA LEU A 103 -24.60 24.39 26.67
C LEU A 103 -24.02 25.39 27.68
N GLN A 104 -23.86 26.67 27.32
CA GLN A 104 -23.32 27.67 28.22
C GLN A 104 -24.21 27.88 29.46
N GLY A 105 -23.62 27.63 30.64
CA GLY A 105 -24.30 27.74 31.93
C GLY A 105 -24.94 26.44 32.45
N THR A 106 -24.85 25.35 31.68
CA THR A 106 -25.19 23.99 32.16
C THR A 106 -24.09 23.40 33.05
N ALA A 107 -24.38 22.29 33.74
CA ALA A 107 -23.42 21.57 34.55
C ALA A 107 -22.16 21.18 33.76
N ALA A 108 -21.02 21.09 34.45
CA ALA A 108 -19.76 20.66 33.84
C ALA A 108 -19.88 19.26 33.19
N GLY A 109 -20.62 18.35 33.81
CA GLY A 109 -20.89 17.02 33.26
C GLY A 109 -21.57 17.10 31.89
N THR A 110 -22.59 17.94 31.73
CA THR A 110 -23.31 18.17 30.47
C THR A 110 -22.38 18.70 29.38
N LYS A 111 -21.60 19.74 29.67
CA LYS A 111 -20.65 20.34 28.72
C LYS A 111 -19.54 19.38 28.28
N ASN A 112 -19.17 18.43 29.12
CA ASN A 112 -18.10 17.48 28.85
C ASN A 112 -18.54 16.24 28.06
N LYS A 113 -19.84 16.01 27.85
CA LYS A 113 -20.33 14.83 27.11
C LYS A 113 -19.83 14.79 25.67
N LEU A 114 -20.00 15.88 24.90
CA LEU A 114 -19.53 15.95 23.51
C LEU A 114 -17.99 15.86 23.40
N PRO A 115 -17.20 16.63 24.17
CA PRO A 115 -15.74 16.44 24.20
C PRO A 115 -15.33 15.00 24.53
N GLY A 116 -15.99 14.35 25.50
CA GLY A 116 -15.71 12.95 25.84
C GLY A 116 -15.94 12.00 24.68
N LEU A 117 -17.03 12.19 23.92
CA LEU A 117 -17.30 11.40 22.72
C LEU A 117 -16.26 11.65 21.62
N ILE A 118 -15.89 12.90 21.37
CA ILE A 118 -14.84 13.27 20.40
C ILE A 118 -13.52 12.57 20.76
N THR A 119 -13.10 12.63 22.02
CA THR A 119 -11.88 11.93 22.49
C THR A 119 -11.99 10.42 22.32
N SER A 120 -13.14 9.82 22.63
CA SER A 120 -13.40 8.38 22.45
C SER A 120 -13.26 7.95 20.98
N MET A 121 -13.80 8.74 20.05
CA MET A 121 -13.67 8.53 18.61
C MET A 121 -12.22 8.69 18.13
N GLU A 122 -11.52 9.75 18.58
CA GLU A 122 -10.12 9.98 18.22
C GLU A 122 -9.20 8.85 18.68
N THR A 123 -9.32 8.44 19.95
CA THR A 123 -8.52 7.34 20.51
C THR A 123 -8.81 6.03 19.80
N THR A 124 -10.07 5.76 19.46
CA THR A 124 -10.44 4.53 18.75
C THR A 124 -9.93 4.53 17.32
N GLY A 125 -10.04 5.66 16.60
CA GLY A 125 -9.54 5.76 15.24
C GLY A 125 -8.02 5.72 15.16
N ALA A 126 -7.31 6.41 16.05
CA ALA A 126 -5.85 6.37 16.09
C ALA A 126 -5.33 4.96 16.43
N LYS A 127 -6.00 4.26 17.36
CA LYS A 127 -5.71 2.87 17.66
C LYS A 127 -5.93 1.96 16.44
N ALA A 128 -6.99 2.18 15.66
CA ALA A 128 -7.24 1.43 14.43
C ALA A 128 -6.11 1.61 13.42
N LEU A 129 -5.66 2.86 13.22
CA LEU A 129 -4.55 3.18 12.31
C LEU A 129 -3.25 2.49 12.74
N GLU A 130 -2.94 2.51 14.04
CA GLU A 130 -1.76 1.87 14.60
C GLU A 130 -1.82 0.33 14.49
N GLU A 131 -2.95 -0.28 14.86
CA GLU A 131 -3.14 -1.73 14.74
C GLU A 131 -3.11 -2.20 13.28
N PHE A 132 -3.59 -1.40 12.34
CA PHE A 132 -3.45 -1.68 10.91
C PHE A 132 -1.99 -1.70 10.47
N ALA A 133 -1.20 -0.71 10.91
CA ALA A 133 0.23 -0.66 10.60
C ALA A 133 0.98 -1.87 11.19
N ASP A 134 0.61 -2.29 12.40
CA ASP A 134 1.15 -3.48 13.05
C ASP A 134 0.69 -4.78 12.39
N ASN A 135 -0.56 -4.85 11.91
CA ASN A 135 -1.07 -5.99 11.17
C ASN A 135 -0.27 -6.23 9.89
N ILE A 136 0.01 -5.17 9.12
CA ILE A 136 0.87 -5.24 7.92
C ILE A 136 2.28 -5.73 8.28
N LYS A 137 2.84 -5.24 9.38
CA LYS A 137 4.18 -5.63 9.81
C LYS A 137 4.24 -7.13 10.17
N ASN A 138 3.22 -7.63 10.85
CA ASN A 138 3.17 -8.97 11.42
C ASN A 138 2.43 -9.99 10.55
N ASP A 139 1.99 -9.62 9.34
CA ASP A 139 1.29 -10.51 8.43
C ASP A 139 2.15 -11.75 8.13
N PRO A 140 1.62 -12.98 8.29
CA PRO A 140 2.41 -14.20 8.28
C PRO A 140 3.05 -14.48 6.92
N ASP A 141 4.32 -14.87 6.94
CA ASP A 141 5.13 -15.27 5.78
C ASP A 141 5.10 -16.79 5.55
N LYS A 142 3.91 -17.39 5.62
CA LYS A 142 3.73 -18.83 5.43
C LYS A 142 3.51 -19.18 3.96
N GLU A 143 4.06 -20.31 3.53
CA GLU A 143 4.02 -20.78 2.13
C GLU A 143 2.61 -20.84 1.53
N TYR A 144 1.60 -21.25 2.31
CA TYR A 144 0.22 -21.34 1.80
C TYR A 144 -0.42 -19.99 1.43
N ASN A 145 0.14 -18.88 1.94
CA ASN A 145 -0.30 -17.52 1.63
C ASN A 145 0.52 -16.86 0.52
N MET A 146 1.55 -17.53 0.00
CA MET A 146 2.43 -16.97 -1.02
C MET A 146 1.94 -17.33 -2.43
N PRO A 147 1.85 -16.37 -3.36
CA PRO A 147 1.47 -16.65 -4.73
C PRO A 147 2.56 -17.45 -5.45
N LYS A 148 2.22 -18.63 -5.96
CA LYS A 148 3.19 -19.55 -6.60
C LYS A 148 3.88 -18.97 -7.83
N ASP A 149 3.26 -18.00 -8.48
CA ASP A 149 3.73 -17.32 -9.69
C ASP A 149 4.52 -16.03 -9.40
N GLY A 150 4.64 -15.63 -8.13
CA GLY A 150 5.30 -14.39 -7.74
C GLY A 150 4.53 -13.12 -8.11
N THR A 151 3.21 -13.19 -8.31
CA THR A 151 2.38 -12.00 -8.57
C THR A 151 2.29 -11.05 -7.36
N VAL A 152 1.54 -9.95 -7.51
CA VAL A 152 1.27 -9.00 -6.43
C VAL A 152 0.53 -9.71 -5.28
N HIS A 153 1.01 -9.50 -4.06
CA HIS A 153 0.42 -10.09 -2.86
C HIS A 153 -0.83 -9.30 -2.42
N GLU A 154 -1.84 -9.99 -1.89
CA GLU A 154 -3.08 -9.36 -1.43
C GLU A 154 -2.84 -8.29 -0.35
N LEU A 155 -1.93 -8.56 0.59
CA LEU A 155 -1.45 -7.59 1.57
C LEU A 155 -1.05 -6.24 0.93
N THR A 156 -0.39 -6.27 -0.23
CA THR A 156 0.03 -5.06 -0.93
C THR A 156 -1.15 -4.31 -1.53
N SER A 157 -2.10 -5.01 -2.17
CA SER A 157 -3.30 -4.36 -2.69
C SER A 157 -4.17 -3.77 -1.59
N ASN A 158 -4.36 -4.52 -0.48
CA ASN A 158 -5.18 -4.08 0.65
C ASN A 158 -4.54 -2.89 1.38
N ALA A 159 -3.22 -2.91 1.58
CA ALA A 159 -2.49 -1.79 2.17
C ALA A 159 -2.65 -0.50 1.35
N ILE A 160 -2.45 -0.60 0.04
CA ILE A 160 -2.59 0.54 -0.87
C ILE A 160 -4.03 1.04 -0.93
N LEU A 161 -5.02 0.15 -1.00
CA LEU A 161 -6.44 0.53 -1.01
C LEU A 161 -6.81 1.33 0.24
N PHE A 162 -6.43 0.83 1.41
CA PHE A 162 -6.68 1.53 2.67
C PHE A 162 -6.04 2.92 2.71
N LEU A 163 -4.78 3.03 2.28
CA LEU A 163 -4.09 4.32 2.21
C LEU A 163 -4.76 5.29 1.22
N GLN A 164 -5.29 4.78 0.10
CA GLN A 164 -6.05 5.59 -0.85
C GLN A 164 -7.36 6.09 -0.25
N GLN A 165 -8.10 5.25 0.47
CA GLN A 165 -9.33 5.66 1.17
C GLN A 165 -9.05 6.72 2.25
N LEU A 166 -7.86 6.70 2.87
CA LEU A 166 -7.46 7.71 3.83
C LEU A 166 -7.29 9.11 3.22
N LEU A 167 -7.12 9.22 1.89
CA LEU A 167 -6.97 10.50 1.19
C LEU A 167 -8.22 11.38 1.30
N ASP A 168 -9.41 10.79 1.40
CA ASP A 168 -10.67 11.53 1.53
C ASP A 168 -10.79 12.20 2.92
N PHE A 169 -9.97 11.76 3.88
CA PHE A 169 -10.04 12.16 5.28
C PHE A 169 -8.72 12.71 5.82
N GLN A 170 -7.85 13.26 4.96
CA GLN A 170 -6.49 13.71 5.33
C GLN A 170 -6.47 14.63 6.56
N GLU A 171 -7.32 15.66 6.57
CA GLU A 171 -7.38 16.63 7.68
C GLU A 171 -7.82 15.96 8.98
N THR A 172 -8.88 15.15 8.93
CA THR A 172 -9.44 14.47 10.10
C THR A 172 -8.49 13.42 10.65
N ALA A 173 -7.87 12.61 9.78
CA ALA A 173 -6.88 11.61 10.16
C ALA A 173 -5.61 12.26 10.73
N GLY A 174 -5.11 13.32 10.09
CA GLY A 174 -3.95 14.06 10.58
C GLY A 174 -4.21 14.68 11.96
N ALA A 175 -5.36 15.32 12.15
CA ALA A 175 -5.75 15.92 13.43
C ALA A 175 -5.96 14.87 14.53
N MET A 176 -6.53 13.71 14.18
CA MET A 176 -6.69 12.58 15.09
C MET A 176 -5.34 12.02 15.55
N LEU A 177 -4.39 11.84 14.63
CA LEU A 177 -3.02 11.43 14.97
C LEU A 177 -2.34 12.48 15.85
N ALA A 178 -2.54 13.76 15.56
CA ALA A 178 -1.97 14.86 16.33
C ALA A 178 -2.51 14.93 17.76
N SER A 179 -3.80 14.65 17.98
CA SER A 179 -4.40 14.66 19.31
C SER A 179 -3.83 13.59 20.23
N GLN A 180 -3.40 12.44 19.68
CA GLN A 180 -2.73 11.41 20.48
C GLN A 180 -1.29 11.80 20.88
N VAL A 181 -0.61 12.62 20.09
CA VAL A 181 0.77 13.04 20.37
C VAL A 181 0.81 14.23 21.33
N LEU A 182 -0.11 15.19 21.16
CA LEU A 182 -0.10 16.46 21.90
C LEU A 182 -1.12 16.52 23.05
N GLY A 183 -2.06 15.58 23.12
CA GLY A 183 -3.15 15.59 24.08
C GLY A 183 -3.97 16.90 24.00
N ASP A 184 -4.38 17.42 25.16
CA ASP A 184 -5.12 18.69 25.27
C ASP A 184 -4.34 19.90 24.71
N THR A 185 -3.02 19.78 24.55
CA THR A 185 -2.14 20.83 24.03
C THR A 185 -2.30 21.04 22.52
N TYR A 186 -2.94 20.11 21.79
CA TYR A 186 -3.13 20.24 20.33
C TYR A 186 -3.91 21.50 19.94
N ASN A 187 -4.86 21.94 20.78
CA ASN A 187 -5.68 23.13 20.53
C ASN A 187 -5.08 24.42 21.14
N ILE A 188 -3.88 24.36 21.74
CA ILE A 188 -3.23 25.51 22.39
C ILE A 188 -2.17 26.08 21.44
N PRO A 189 -2.23 27.38 21.07
CA PRO A 189 -1.16 28.02 20.30
C PRO A 189 0.18 27.89 21.02
N LEU A 190 1.20 27.36 20.33
CA LEU A 190 2.55 27.15 20.89
C LEU A 190 3.26 28.47 21.25
N ASP A 191 2.90 29.58 20.61
CA ASP A 191 3.36 30.93 20.93
C ASP A 191 2.17 31.90 21.07
N PRO A 192 1.98 32.57 22.23
CA PRO A 192 0.94 33.58 22.44
C PRO A 192 1.04 34.81 21.51
N ARG A 193 2.15 34.99 20.79
CA ARG A 193 2.37 36.09 19.85
C ARG A 193 1.94 35.77 18.42
N GLU A 194 1.61 34.52 18.13
CA GLU A 194 1.09 34.15 16.83
C GLU A 194 -0.36 34.62 16.67
N THR A 195 -0.61 35.41 15.62
CA THR A 195 -1.96 35.75 15.19
C THR A 195 -2.77 34.46 14.91
N SER A 196 -4.08 34.48 15.12
CA SER A 196 -4.97 33.32 14.89
C SER A 196 -4.82 32.66 13.51
N SER A 197 -4.38 33.43 12.50
CA SER A 197 -4.04 32.95 11.15
C SER A 197 -2.73 32.14 11.05
N SER A 198 -1.72 32.41 11.87
CA SER A 198 -0.44 31.69 11.82
C SER A 198 -0.49 30.38 12.63
N ALA A 199 -1.17 30.39 13.77
CA ALA A 199 -1.32 29.20 14.62
C ALA A 199 -2.15 28.08 13.94
N SER A 200 -3.19 28.46 13.18
CA SER A 200 -4.01 27.53 12.40
C SER A 200 -3.24 26.91 11.23
N SER A 201 -2.40 27.69 10.54
CA SER A 201 -1.52 27.19 9.49
C SER A 201 -0.47 26.21 10.03
N TYR A 202 0.12 26.48 11.20
CA TYR A 202 1.11 25.60 11.81
C TYR A 202 0.51 24.25 12.23
N SER A 203 -0.67 24.27 12.87
CA SER A 203 -1.38 23.05 13.29
C SER A 203 -1.78 22.17 12.09
N SER A 204 -2.20 22.78 10.98
CA SER A 204 -2.50 22.07 9.73
C SER A 204 -1.24 21.43 9.13
N GLU A 205 -0.11 22.15 9.09
CA GLU A 205 1.15 21.60 8.59
C GLU A 205 1.68 20.46 9.47
N PHE A 206 1.59 20.60 10.79
CA PHE A 206 1.98 19.55 11.74
C PHE A 206 1.15 18.28 11.55
N SER A 207 -0.18 18.42 11.45
CA SER A 207 -1.10 17.30 11.24
C SER A 207 -0.83 16.59 9.91
N ARG A 208 -0.56 17.36 8.85
CA ARG A 208 -0.17 16.82 7.53
C ARG A 208 1.16 16.05 7.59
N ARG A 209 2.16 16.53 8.33
CA ARG A 209 3.44 15.83 8.54
C ARG A 209 3.28 14.54 9.33
N LEU A 210 2.40 14.51 10.33
CA LEU A 210 2.08 13.28 11.07
C LEU A 210 1.39 12.26 10.18
N LEU A 211 0.42 12.67 9.36
CA LEU A 211 -0.21 11.79 8.39
C LEU A 211 0.81 11.23 7.39
N SER A 212 1.70 12.06 6.85
CA SER A 212 2.81 11.61 5.99
C SER A 212 3.70 10.60 6.70
N THR A 213 4.06 10.85 7.96
CA THR A 213 4.87 9.92 8.78
C THR A 213 4.16 8.57 8.94
N TYR A 214 2.86 8.59 9.21
CA TYR A 214 2.04 7.39 9.32
C TYR A 214 2.01 6.58 8.01
N ILE A 215 1.72 7.24 6.88
CA ILE A 215 1.71 6.59 5.56
C ILE A 215 3.08 5.98 5.25
N CYS A 216 4.17 6.71 5.50
CA CYS A 216 5.54 6.20 5.34
C CYS A 216 5.82 4.98 6.25
N LYS A 217 5.32 4.98 7.49
CA LYS A 217 5.44 3.84 8.41
C LYS A 217 4.73 2.61 7.86
N VAL A 218 3.50 2.76 7.35
CA VAL A 218 2.74 1.66 6.72
C VAL A 218 3.49 1.10 5.52
N LEU A 219 3.96 1.97 4.61
CA LEU A 219 4.72 1.55 3.43
C LEU A 219 6.04 0.86 3.79
N GLY A 220 6.75 1.37 4.80
CA GLY A 220 7.97 0.75 5.32
C GLY A 220 7.72 -0.63 5.95
N ASN A 221 6.65 -0.76 6.75
CA ASN A 221 6.23 -2.04 7.30
C ASN A 221 5.88 -3.04 6.19
N LEU A 222 5.13 -2.60 5.18
CA LEU A 222 4.78 -3.42 4.03
C LEU A 222 6.04 -3.88 3.28
N GLN A 223 6.97 -2.98 3.01
CA GLN A 223 8.23 -3.30 2.34
C GLN A 223 9.05 -4.34 3.12
N LEU A 224 9.22 -4.15 4.44
CA LEU A 224 9.94 -5.09 5.29
C LEU A 224 9.25 -6.46 5.34
N ASN A 225 7.92 -6.48 5.40
CA ASN A 225 7.15 -7.72 5.39
C ASN A 225 7.29 -8.46 4.05
N LEU A 226 7.22 -7.74 2.92
CA LEU A 226 7.44 -8.29 1.58
C LEU A 226 8.85 -8.88 1.43
N LEU A 227 9.88 -8.25 2.00
CA LEU A 227 11.25 -8.78 2.03
C LEU A 227 11.37 -10.09 2.85
N SER A 228 10.59 -10.25 3.91
CA SER A 228 10.53 -11.52 4.65
C SER A 228 9.81 -12.58 3.82
N LYS A 229 8.63 -12.25 3.27
CA LYS A 229 7.84 -13.11 2.40
C LYS A 229 8.60 -13.60 1.17
N SER A 230 9.42 -12.76 0.55
CA SER A 230 10.20 -13.15 -0.63
C SER A 230 11.21 -14.27 -0.35
N LYS A 231 11.60 -14.49 0.92
CA LYS A 231 12.54 -15.56 1.31
C LYS A 231 11.89 -16.95 1.37
N VAL A 232 10.57 -17.02 1.24
CA VAL A 232 9.82 -18.29 1.22
C VAL A 232 10.06 -19.05 -0.10
N TYR A 233 10.29 -18.33 -1.20
CA TYR A 233 10.59 -18.97 -2.48
C TYR A 233 12.00 -19.58 -2.46
N GLU A 234 12.11 -20.81 -2.96
CA GLU A 234 13.39 -21.50 -3.12
C GLU A 234 14.26 -20.86 -4.22
N ASP A 235 13.64 -20.43 -5.33
CA ASP A 235 14.33 -19.78 -6.44
C ASP A 235 14.50 -18.27 -6.17
N PRO A 236 15.74 -17.76 -6.02
CA PRO A 236 16.00 -16.35 -5.77
C PRO A 236 15.49 -15.43 -6.89
N ALA A 237 15.36 -15.92 -8.11
CA ALA A 237 14.85 -15.14 -9.22
C ALA A 237 13.32 -15.00 -9.15
N LEU A 238 12.61 -16.00 -8.61
CA LEU A 238 11.18 -15.86 -8.30
C LEU A 238 10.97 -14.87 -7.15
N SER A 239 11.81 -14.92 -6.11
CA SER A 239 11.81 -13.90 -5.05
C SER A 239 11.98 -12.49 -5.61
N ALA A 240 12.88 -12.32 -6.57
CA ALA A 240 13.11 -11.03 -7.22
C ALA A 240 11.91 -10.58 -8.07
N ILE A 241 11.28 -11.47 -8.84
CA ILE A 241 10.04 -11.17 -9.58
C ILE A 241 8.90 -10.76 -8.63
N PHE A 242 8.74 -11.47 -7.52
CA PHE A 242 7.76 -11.12 -6.50
C PHE A 242 7.97 -9.72 -5.93
N LEU A 243 9.20 -9.40 -5.50
CA LEU A 243 9.51 -8.07 -5.00
C LEU A 243 9.35 -6.99 -6.08
N HIS A 244 9.79 -7.26 -7.30
CA HIS A 244 9.59 -6.38 -8.46
C HIS A 244 8.11 -6.04 -8.64
N ASN A 245 7.24 -7.05 -8.68
CA ASN A 245 5.81 -6.87 -8.93
C ASN A 245 5.16 -6.01 -7.85
N ASN A 246 5.44 -6.31 -6.58
CA ASN A 246 4.87 -5.57 -5.45
C ASN A 246 5.41 -4.14 -5.37
N TYR A 247 6.71 -3.91 -5.57
CA TYR A 247 7.29 -2.56 -5.58
C TYR A 247 6.79 -1.72 -6.75
N ASN A 248 6.66 -2.30 -7.94
CA ASN A 248 6.07 -1.61 -9.09
C ASN A 248 4.59 -1.28 -8.84
N TYR A 249 3.82 -2.20 -8.24
CA TYR A 249 2.43 -1.94 -7.88
C TYR A 249 2.31 -0.78 -6.87
N ILE A 250 3.13 -0.78 -5.81
CA ILE A 250 3.18 0.31 -4.83
C ILE A 250 3.51 1.62 -5.53
N LEU A 251 4.61 1.68 -6.29
CA LEU A 251 5.05 2.90 -6.96
C LEU A 251 3.97 3.44 -7.91
N LYS A 252 3.43 2.61 -8.81
CA LYS A 252 2.37 3.04 -9.74
C LYS A 252 1.11 3.48 -9.00
N SER A 253 0.79 2.88 -7.86
CA SER A 253 -0.38 3.27 -7.07
C SER A 253 -0.19 4.60 -6.35
N LEU A 254 1.04 4.89 -5.88
CA LEU A 254 1.40 6.19 -5.31
C LEU A 254 1.36 7.28 -6.39
N GLU A 255 1.89 7.01 -7.59
CA GLU A 255 1.91 7.96 -8.70
C GLU A 255 0.51 8.27 -9.26
N LYS A 256 -0.42 7.31 -9.16
CA LYS A 256 -1.81 7.48 -9.60
C LYS A 256 -2.69 8.28 -8.63
N SER A 257 -2.22 8.54 -7.41
CA SER A 257 -3.01 9.22 -6.38
C SER A 257 -2.22 10.35 -5.72
N GLU A 258 -2.87 11.12 -4.86
CA GLU A 258 -2.20 12.17 -4.07
C GLU A 258 -1.28 11.61 -2.98
N LEU A 259 -1.23 10.27 -2.81
CA LEU A 259 -0.34 9.63 -1.85
C LEU A 259 1.13 9.99 -2.09
N ILE A 260 1.57 10.13 -3.36
CA ILE A 260 2.95 10.51 -3.64
C ILE A 260 3.29 11.91 -3.09
N GLN A 261 2.33 12.83 -3.15
CA GLN A 261 2.50 14.19 -2.64
C GLN A 261 2.52 14.21 -1.11
N LEU A 262 1.70 13.39 -0.47
CA LEU A 262 1.73 13.22 0.99
C LEU A 262 3.04 12.59 1.45
N VAL A 263 3.45 11.47 0.86
CA VAL A 263 4.73 10.81 1.19
C VAL A 263 5.91 11.78 1.03
N ALA A 264 5.90 12.62 -0.01
CA ALA A 264 6.95 13.60 -0.26
C ALA A 264 7.07 14.69 0.84
N VAL A 265 6.07 14.87 1.70
CA VAL A 265 6.13 15.80 2.83
C VAL A 265 7.25 15.41 3.80
N THR A 266 7.42 14.11 4.08
CA THR A 266 8.50 13.62 4.96
C THR A 266 9.60 12.87 4.21
N GLN A 267 9.30 12.25 3.06
CA GLN A 267 10.24 11.43 2.30
C GLN A 267 10.35 11.86 0.83
N LYS A 268 11.10 12.93 0.58
CA LYS A 268 11.25 13.57 -0.75
C LYS A 268 11.81 12.66 -1.84
N THR A 269 12.57 11.62 -1.48
CA THR A 269 13.21 10.71 -2.44
C THR A 269 12.48 9.37 -2.59
N ALA A 270 11.29 9.20 -2.00
CA ALA A 270 10.58 7.92 -1.98
C ALA A 270 10.40 7.32 -3.39
N GLU A 271 9.95 8.13 -4.34
CA GLU A 271 9.76 7.70 -5.74
C GLU A 271 11.05 7.13 -6.34
N ARG A 272 12.16 7.87 -6.21
CA ARG A 272 13.49 7.45 -6.68
C ARG A 272 13.91 6.15 -6.02
N SER A 273 13.75 6.03 -4.71
CA SER A 273 14.12 4.83 -3.96
C SER A 273 13.33 3.60 -4.43
N TYR A 274 12.02 3.72 -4.70
CA TYR A 274 11.25 2.62 -5.29
C TYR A 274 11.74 2.26 -6.70
N ARG A 275 12.05 3.23 -7.55
CA ARG A 275 12.61 2.96 -8.89
C ARG A 275 13.94 2.21 -8.81
N GLU A 276 14.82 2.59 -7.89
CA GLU A 276 16.10 1.90 -7.65
C GLU A 276 15.88 0.46 -7.15
N LEU A 277 14.94 0.25 -6.22
CA LEU A 277 14.59 -1.09 -5.73
C LEU A 277 14.05 -1.98 -6.85
N ILE A 278 13.16 -1.46 -7.69
CA ILE A 278 12.60 -2.17 -8.85
C ILE A 278 13.73 -2.60 -9.79
N GLU A 279 14.64 -1.68 -10.14
CA GLU A 279 15.75 -1.97 -11.04
C GLU A 279 16.73 -3.01 -10.43
N GLN A 280 16.99 -2.95 -9.12
CA GLN A 280 17.78 -3.97 -8.42
C GLN A 280 17.14 -5.37 -8.50
N GLN A 281 15.81 -5.45 -8.42
CA GLN A 281 15.10 -6.74 -8.56
C GLN A 281 15.19 -7.25 -10.00
N ILE A 282 15.08 -6.37 -11.01
CA ILE A 282 15.29 -6.76 -12.42
C ILE A 282 16.69 -7.34 -12.63
N GLN A 283 17.73 -6.68 -12.09
CA GLN A 283 19.10 -7.18 -12.17
C GLN A 283 19.27 -8.52 -11.46
N THR A 284 18.62 -8.71 -10.32
CA THR A 284 18.66 -9.98 -9.57
C THR A 284 18.00 -11.11 -10.35
N TYR A 285 16.83 -10.86 -10.96
CA TYR A 285 16.19 -11.78 -11.88
C TYR A 285 17.09 -12.14 -13.08
N GLN A 286 17.72 -11.15 -13.71
CA GLN A 286 18.61 -11.35 -14.86
C GLN A 286 19.79 -12.28 -14.56
N ARG A 287 20.26 -12.33 -13.30
CA ARG A 287 21.33 -13.29 -12.90
C ARG A 287 20.92 -14.74 -13.08
N SER A 288 19.62 -15.06 -13.05
CA SER A 288 19.14 -16.43 -13.33
C SER A 288 19.50 -16.93 -14.73
N TRP A 289 19.73 -16.02 -15.67
CA TRP A 289 20.11 -16.33 -17.05
C TRP A 289 21.60 -16.63 -17.22
N LEU A 290 22.45 -16.29 -16.22
CA LEU A 290 23.88 -16.60 -16.26
C LEU A 290 24.13 -18.11 -16.39
N LYS A 291 23.30 -18.95 -15.77
CA LYS A 291 23.38 -20.41 -15.90
C LYS A 291 23.22 -20.89 -17.35
N VAL A 292 22.58 -20.10 -18.21
CA VAL A 292 22.39 -20.38 -19.64
C VAL A 292 23.48 -19.70 -20.46
N THR A 293 23.73 -18.40 -20.22
CA THR A 293 24.66 -17.61 -21.03
C THR A 293 26.12 -17.95 -20.77
N ASP A 294 26.50 -18.43 -19.58
CA ASP A 294 27.90 -18.81 -19.28
C ASP A 294 28.41 -19.96 -20.15
N TYR A 295 27.52 -20.82 -20.67
CA TYR A 295 27.92 -21.85 -21.64
C TYR A 295 28.46 -21.25 -22.95
N ILE A 296 27.97 -20.08 -23.35
CA ILE A 296 28.17 -19.48 -24.68
C ILE A 296 28.89 -18.13 -24.66
N LEU A 297 29.24 -17.63 -23.47
CA LEU A 297 30.02 -16.41 -23.28
C LEU A 297 31.45 -16.55 -23.82
N GLU A 298 31.91 -15.59 -24.62
CA GLU A 298 33.20 -15.67 -25.34
C GLU A 298 34.40 -15.96 -24.45
N ARG A 299 34.45 -15.37 -23.24
CA ARG A 299 35.52 -15.62 -22.25
C ARG A 299 35.69 -17.09 -21.88
N ASN A 300 34.62 -17.87 -22.01
CA ASN A 300 34.60 -19.28 -21.66
C ASN A 300 34.87 -20.17 -22.89
N LEU A 301 35.17 -19.58 -24.05
CA LEU A 301 35.27 -20.30 -25.32
C LEU A 301 36.72 -20.40 -25.82
N PRO A 302 37.09 -21.52 -26.43
CA PRO A 302 38.39 -21.68 -27.06
C PRO A 302 38.57 -20.70 -28.23
N VAL A 303 39.75 -20.08 -28.28
CA VAL A 303 40.20 -19.27 -29.41
C VAL A 303 40.69 -20.21 -30.50
N PHE A 304 40.12 -20.10 -31.69
CA PHE A 304 40.47 -20.93 -32.83
C PHE A 304 41.18 -20.10 -33.88
N GLN A 305 42.21 -20.69 -34.50
CA GLN A 305 42.79 -20.14 -35.71
C GLN A 305 41.98 -20.62 -36.92
N PRO A 306 41.46 -19.70 -37.76
CA PRO A 306 40.76 -20.05 -38.99
C PRO A 306 41.63 -20.93 -39.88
N GLY A 307 41.08 -22.04 -40.39
CA GLY A 307 41.78 -22.94 -41.34
C GLY A 307 42.52 -24.14 -40.72
N VAL A 308 42.63 -24.23 -39.39
CA VAL A 308 43.21 -25.40 -38.70
C VAL A 308 42.11 -26.41 -38.37
N LYS A 309 42.33 -27.71 -38.65
CA LYS A 309 41.39 -28.78 -38.27
C LYS A 309 41.22 -28.83 -36.75
N LEU A 310 39.97 -28.84 -36.29
CA LEU A 310 39.65 -28.99 -34.87
C LEU A 310 40.16 -30.32 -34.31
N LYS A 311 40.77 -30.25 -33.13
CA LYS A 311 41.09 -31.41 -32.29
C LYS A 311 39.82 -31.99 -31.69
N ASP A 312 39.83 -33.27 -31.36
CA ASP A 312 38.64 -33.95 -30.82
C ASP A 312 38.15 -33.34 -29.50
N LYS A 313 39.08 -32.88 -28.65
CA LYS A 313 38.76 -32.15 -27.41
C LYS A 313 38.00 -30.85 -27.68
N GLU A 314 38.35 -30.13 -28.73
CA GLU A 314 37.70 -28.87 -29.13
C GLU A 314 36.31 -29.13 -29.68
N ARG A 315 36.17 -30.16 -30.52
CA ARG A 315 34.87 -30.62 -31.04
C ARG A 315 33.93 -31.02 -29.90
N GLN A 316 34.45 -31.74 -28.92
CA GLN A 316 33.70 -32.16 -27.76
C GLN A 316 33.26 -30.97 -26.89
N MET A 317 34.13 -29.98 -26.71
CA MET A 317 33.80 -28.76 -25.97
C MET A 317 32.66 -27.97 -26.66
N ILE A 318 32.71 -27.80 -27.98
CA ILE A 318 31.63 -27.11 -28.73
C ILE A 318 30.29 -27.84 -28.53
N LYS A 319 30.28 -29.18 -28.63
CA LYS A 319 29.10 -30.02 -28.37
C LYS A 319 28.53 -29.81 -26.97
N GLU A 320 29.40 -29.80 -25.96
CA GLU A 320 29.02 -29.60 -24.56
C GLU A 320 28.42 -28.20 -24.32
N ARG A 321 28.96 -27.16 -24.97
CA ARG A 321 28.41 -25.80 -24.85
C ARG A 321 27.05 -25.65 -25.50
N PHE A 322 26.86 -26.16 -26.72
CA PHE A 322 25.54 -26.20 -27.36
C PHE A 322 24.54 -26.99 -26.51
N LYS A 323 24.93 -28.16 -26.01
CA LYS A 323 24.06 -28.98 -25.15
C LYS A 323 23.68 -28.24 -23.86
N GLY A 324 24.67 -27.69 -23.14
CA GLY A 324 24.44 -26.96 -21.89
C GLY A 324 23.54 -25.74 -22.08
N PHE A 325 23.73 -24.98 -23.16
CA PHE A 325 22.84 -23.88 -23.51
C PHE A 325 21.41 -24.37 -23.78
N ASN A 326 21.23 -25.39 -24.61
CA ASN A 326 19.91 -25.91 -24.96
C ASN A 326 19.16 -26.43 -23.72
N ASP A 327 19.82 -27.27 -22.93
CA ASP A 327 19.24 -27.88 -21.74
C ASP A 327 18.89 -26.79 -20.70
N GLY A 328 19.78 -25.82 -20.49
CA GLY A 328 19.57 -24.71 -19.57
C GLY A 328 18.46 -23.75 -20.01
N LEU A 329 18.37 -23.45 -21.32
CA LEU A 329 17.30 -22.62 -21.89
C LEU A 329 15.94 -23.31 -21.75
N GLU A 330 15.86 -24.59 -22.10
CA GLU A 330 14.63 -25.39 -22.02
C GLU A 330 14.13 -25.48 -20.57
N GLU A 331 15.03 -25.76 -19.62
CA GLU A 331 14.71 -25.81 -18.19
C GLU A 331 14.25 -24.46 -17.65
N LEU A 332 15.00 -23.39 -17.94
CA LEU A 332 14.66 -22.03 -17.49
C LEU A 332 13.30 -21.62 -18.03
N CYS A 333 13.06 -21.77 -19.34
CA CYS A 333 11.77 -21.44 -19.93
C CYS A 333 10.63 -22.31 -19.38
N LYS A 334 10.87 -23.58 -19.06
CA LYS A 334 9.86 -24.45 -18.45
C LYS A 334 9.44 -23.94 -17.07
N ILE A 335 10.41 -23.54 -16.23
CA ILE A 335 10.14 -23.04 -14.88
C ILE A 335 9.48 -21.65 -14.93
N GLN A 336 10.09 -20.71 -15.66
CA GLN A 336 9.69 -19.29 -15.64
C GLN A 336 8.40 -19.01 -16.42
N LYS A 337 7.91 -19.94 -17.24
CA LYS A 337 6.57 -19.84 -17.86
C LYS A 337 5.45 -19.77 -16.82
N ALA A 338 5.63 -20.35 -15.64
CA ALA A 338 4.63 -20.35 -14.58
C ALA A 338 4.65 -19.06 -13.73
N TRP A 339 5.60 -18.13 -13.98
CA TRP A 339 5.73 -16.90 -13.22
C TRP A 339 4.91 -15.79 -13.85
N ALA A 340 4.52 -14.79 -13.07
CA ALA A 340 3.68 -13.69 -13.54
C ALA A 340 4.40 -12.34 -13.42
N ILE A 341 4.19 -11.47 -14.40
CA ILE A 341 4.46 -10.03 -14.31
C ILE A 341 3.18 -9.34 -14.79
N PRO A 342 2.30 -8.90 -13.86
CA PRO A 342 0.99 -8.36 -14.23
C PRO A 342 1.08 -7.06 -15.03
N ASP A 343 2.07 -6.23 -14.74
CA ASP A 343 2.28 -4.96 -15.42
C ASP A 343 2.86 -5.20 -16.82
N MET A 344 2.06 -4.89 -17.85
CA MET A 344 2.43 -5.15 -19.25
C MET A 344 3.70 -4.40 -19.67
N GLU A 345 3.85 -3.16 -19.23
CA GLU A 345 5.00 -2.32 -19.59
C GLU A 345 6.30 -2.88 -18.99
N GLN A 346 6.28 -3.25 -17.71
CA GLN A 346 7.43 -3.90 -17.07
C GLN A 346 7.72 -5.25 -17.69
N ARG A 347 6.68 -6.07 -17.95
CA ARG A 347 6.83 -7.38 -18.58
C ARG A 347 7.52 -7.26 -19.93
N ASP A 348 7.06 -6.36 -20.79
CA ASP A 348 7.63 -6.15 -22.11
C ASP A 348 9.05 -5.58 -22.04
N LYS A 349 9.32 -4.67 -21.09
CA LYS A 349 10.67 -4.14 -20.85
C LYS A 349 11.64 -5.26 -20.45
N ILE A 350 11.27 -6.10 -19.50
CA ILE A 350 12.09 -7.22 -19.00
C ILE A 350 12.31 -8.26 -20.10
N ARG A 351 11.24 -8.67 -20.81
CA ARG A 351 11.33 -9.58 -21.96
C ARG A 351 12.27 -9.04 -23.03
N ARG A 352 12.12 -7.77 -23.41
CA ARG A 352 12.95 -7.13 -24.44
C ARG A 352 14.41 -7.10 -24.03
N ALA A 353 14.72 -6.67 -22.81
CA ALA A 353 16.09 -6.63 -22.31
C ALA A 353 16.74 -8.03 -22.33
N GLN A 354 16.01 -9.04 -21.83
CA GLN A 354 16.51 -10.41 -21.79
C GLN A 354 16.67 -11.00 -23.19
N LYS A 355 15.71 -10.74 -24.10
CA LYS A 355 15.77 -11.14 -25.50
C LYS A 355 17.01 -10.57 -26.19
N THR A 356 17.29 -9.28 -26.01
CA THR A 356 18.48 -8.65 -26.59
C THR A 356 19.77 -9.32 -26.10
N ILE A 357 19.95 -9.45 -24.79
CA ILE A 357 21.16 -10.04 -24.19
C ILE A 357 21.41 -11.47 -24.69
N VAL A 358 20.36 -12.30 -24.69
CA VAL A 358 20.49 -13.71 -25.08
C VAL A 358 20.67 -13.85 -26.59
N LYS A 359 19.95 -13.09 -27.41
CA LYS A 359 20.09 -13.14 -28.88
C LYS A 359 21.47 -12.70 -29.33
N GLU A 360 22.03 -11.65 -28.73
CA GLU A 360 23.39 -11.18 -29.07
C GLU A 360 24.44 -12.23 -28.69
N THR A 361 24.38 -12.75 -27.47
CA THR A 361 25.34 -13.75 -26.99
C THR A 361 25.24 -15.06 -27.78
N TYR A 362 24.01 -15.56 -28.01
CA TYR A 362 23.79 -16.79 -28.77
C TYR A 362 24.09 -16.61 -30.27
N GLY A 363 23.76 -15.45 -30.84
CA GLY A 363 24.07 -15.14 -32.23
C GLY A 363 25.56 -15.09 -32.49
N ALA A 364 26.34 -14.44 -31.62
CA ALA A 364 27.80 -14.44 -31.70
C ALA A 364 28.37 -15.88 -31.61
N PHE A 365 27.86 -16.67 -30.65
CA PHE A 365 28.24 -18.08 -30.49
C PHE A 365 27.92 -18.91 -31.74
N LEU A 366 26.70 -18.79 -32.27
CA LEU A 366 26.25 -19.54 -33.43
C LEU A 366 27.01 -19.14 -34.70
N ASN A 367 27.27 -17.85 -34.92
CA ASN A 367 28.06 -17.38 -36.06
C ASN A 367 29.49 -17.94 -36.04
N ARG A 368 30.09 -18.02 -34.84
CA ARG A 368 31.46 -18.49 -34.67
C ARG A 368 31.60 -20.01 -34.80
N TYR A 369 30.62 -20.78 -34.34
CA TYR A 369 30.72 -22.25 -34.23
C TYR A 369 29.77 -23.04 -35.12
N GLY A 370 28.70 -22.42 -35.62
CA GLY A 370 27.65 -23.11 -36.37
C GLY A 370 28.12 -23.71 -37.68
N ASN A 371 29.05 -23.04 -38.38
CA ASN A 371 29.62 -23.52 -39.65
C ASN A 371 30.88 -24.37 -39.48
N VAL A 372 31.34 -24.58 -38.24
CA VAL A 372 32.56 -25.33 -37.97
C VAL A 372 32.23 -26.83 -37.95
N PRO A 373 33.00 -27.71 -38.62
CA PRO A 373 32.68 -29.14 -38.69
C PRO A 373 33.06 -29.89 -37.39
N PHE A 374 32.33 -29.61 -36.31
CA PHE A 374 32.55 -30.21 -34.99
C PHE A 374 31.82 -31.55 -34.78
N THR A 375 30.84 -31.87 -35.63
CA THR A 375 30.01 -33.08 -35.50
C THR A 375 29.51 -33.55 -36.87
N LYS A 376 29.16 -34.84 -36.98
CA LYS A 376 28.47 -35.40 -38.15
C LYS A 376 26.96 -35.16 -38.13
N ASN A 377 26.40 -34.85 -36.94
CA ASN A 377 24.95 -34.63 -36.74
C ASN A 377 24.73 -33.22 -36.13
N PRO A 378 24.77 -32.14 -36.93
CA PRO A 378 24.65 -30.76 -36.43
C PRO A 378 23.30 -30.48 -35.73
N GLU A 379 22.21 -31.01 -36.28
CA GLU A 379 20.82 -30.80 -35.78
C GLU A 379 20.63 -31.28 -34.33
N LYS A 380 21.44 -32.23 -33.86
CA LYS A 380 21.42 -32.70 -32.48
C LYS A 380 21.89 -31.62 -31.48
N TYR A 381 22.74 -30.70 -31.92
CA TYR A 381 23.40 -29.70 -31.08
C TYR A 381 22.90 -28.28 -31.38
N ILE A 382 22.71 -27.94 -32.64
CA ILE A 382 22.15 -26.66 -33.09
C ILE A 382 20.63 -26.85 -33.23
N LYS A 383 19.93 -26.86 -32.09
CA LYS A 383 18.47 -27.07 -32.04
C LYS A 383 17.65 -25.84 -32.42
N TYR A 384 18.19 -24.64 -32.14
CA TYR A 384 17.46 -23.39 -32.21
C TYR A 384 18.14 -22.38 -33.13
N GLN A 385 17.35 -21.62 -33.87
CA GLN A 385 17.79 -20.40 -34.52
C GLN A 385 17.72 -19.22 -33.55
N VAL A 386 18.48 -18.17 -33.83
CA VAL A 386 18.55 -16.96 -32.97
C VAL A 386 17.16 -16.34 -32.76
N ASP A 387 16.31 -16.35 -33.78
CA ASP A 387 14.94 -15.83 -33.66
C ASP A 387 14.04 -16.73 -32.82
N GLN A 388 14.17 -18.06 -32.94
CA GLN A 388 13.41 -19.02 -32.12
C GLN A 388 13.72 -18.87 -30.63
N VAL A 389 15.00 -18.64 -30.26
CA VAL A 389 15.37 -18.34 -28.87
C VAL A 389 14.68 -17.07 -28.39
N GLY A 390 14.59 -16.05 -29.26
CA GLY A 390 13.87 -14.82 -28.96
C GLY A 390 12.37 -15.03 -28.73
N GLU A 391 11.72 -15.85 -29.55
CA GLU A 391 10.30 -16.21 -29.40
C GLU A 391 10.03 -17.00 -28.12
N MET A 392 10.97 -17.84 -27.67
CA MET A 392 10.85 -18.57 -26.40
C MET A 392 10.83 -17.60 -25.21
N ILE A 393 11.63 -16.53 -25.26
CA ILE A 393 11.70 -15.49 -24.23
C ILE A 393 10.41 -14.65 -24.21
N GLU A 394 9.86 -14.34 -25.38
CA GLU A 394 8.61 -13.57 -25.49
C GLU A 394 7.40 -14.27 -24.86
N LYS A 395 7.44 -15.60 -24.76
CA LYS A 395 6.38 -16.42 -24.14
C LYS A 395 6.49 -16.51 -22.62
N LEU A 396 7.54 -15.98 -21.98
CA LEU A 396 7.68 -16.00 -20.52
C LEU A 396 6.77 -14.98 -19.85
N PHE A 397 6.21 -15.25 -18.69
CA PHE A 397 5.31 -14.33 -17.98
C PHE A 397 3.96 -14.04 -18.65
N ASP A 398 3.55 -14.86 -19.62
CA ASP A 398 2.26 -14.69 -20.29
C ASP A 398 1.15 -15.30 -19.42
N THR A 399 0.17 -14.48 -19.03
CA THR A 399 -0.99 -14.89 -18.23
C THR A 399 -2.01 -15.74 -19.01
N SER A 400 -1.72 -16.04 -20.29
CA SER A 400 -2.59 -16.73 -21.24
C SER A 400 -2.26 -18.22 -21.41
N ALA A 401 -1.32 -18.75 -20.62
CA ALA A 401 -0.78 -20.11 -20.75
C ALA A 401 -1.30 -21.09 -19.69
#